data_AF-A0A672JJC3-F1
#
_entry.id   AF-A0A672JJC3-F1
#
_cell.length_a   1.000
_cell.length_b   1.000
_cell.length_c   1.000
_cell.angle_alpha   90.00
_cell.angle_beta   90.00
_cell.angle_gamma   90.00
#
_symmetry.space_group_name_H-M   'P 1'
#
loop_
_entity.id
_entity.type
_entity.pdbx_description
1 polymer ?
#
loop_
_entity_poly.entity_id
_entity_poly.type
_entity_poly.pdbx_seq_one_letter_code
_entity_poly.pdbx_strand_id
1 'polypeptide(L)'
;MTARPARLCFFVLLFQCHDLFPTSKGCLSLFLFGRESCVYPLPEPQDLFQASQMKFDDFQRDLRKLRKDLNACSAETEKVCKLSSEETLQPFKSKMDEFLNQGKSAFDIIMFLFSVLSFLELSVSFSVKPKAGEKEVSPNTLFSLWHEFSTDFKEQWKKQNKLMLQERYCCICQQKANWSIICNEDWTLIRYL
;
A
#
# COMPACT_ATOMS: atom_id res chain seq x y z
N MET A 1 -15.71 1.42 -7.92
CA MET A 1 -14.86 0.20 -8.03
C MET A 1 -13.66 0.56 -8.90
N THR A 2 -12.52 -0.13 -8.77
CA THR A 2 -11.24 0.10 -9.48
C THR A 2 -10.34 1.27 -9.02
N ALA A 3 -9.74 1.14 -7.84
CA ALA A 3 -8.55 1.93 -7.43
C ALA A 3 -7.47 1.05 -6.75
N ARG A 4 -7.58 -0.29 -6.87
CA ARG A 4 -6.77 -1.25 -6.12
C ARG A 4 -5.47 -1.70 -6.82
N PRO A 5 -5.37 -1.79 -8.17
CA PRO A 5 -4.12 -2.21 -8.82
C PRO A 5 -2.94 -1.25 -8.61
N ALA A 6 -3.23 0.06 -8.46
CA ALA A 6 -2.20 1.08 -8.27
C ALA A 6 -1.46 0.98 -6.90
N ARG A 7 -2.11 0.39 -5.89
CA ARG A 7 -1.51 0.25 -4.54
C ARG A 7 -0.42 -0.82 -4.47
N LEU A 8 -0.50 -1.84 -5.33
CA LEU A 8 0.48 -2.92 -5.42
C LEU A 8 1.77 -2.48 -6.11
N CYS A 9 1.68 -1.74 -7.22
CA CYS A 9 2.87 -1.14 -7.85
C CYS A 9 3.58 -0.17 -6.90
N PHE A 10 2.83 0.54 -6.04
CA PHE A 10 3.38 1.45 -5.04
C PHE A 10 4.17 0.74 -3.91
N PHE A 11 3.89 -0.54 -3.66
CA PHE A 11 4.50 -1.26 -2.54
C PHE A 11 5.77 -2.02 -2.92
N VAL A 12 5.82 -2.59 -4.14
CA VAL A 12 7.09 -3.13 -4.68
C VAL A 12 8.13 -2.00 -4.81
N LEU A 13 7.67 -0.79 -5.15
CA LEU A 13 8.46 0.44 -5.11
C LEU A 13 9.01 0.79 -3.72
N LEU A 14 8.22 0.62 -2.65
CA LEU A 14 8.64 0.97 -1.29
C LEU A 14 9.79 0.09 -0.77
N PHE A 15 9.89 -1.15 -1.25
CA PHE A 15 10.98 -2.05 -0.89
C PHE A 15 12.29 -1.74 -1.62
N GLN A 16 12.22 -1.20 -2.85
CA GLN A 16 13.41 -0.77 -3.62
C GLN A 16 13.84 0.67 -3.29
N CYS A 17 12.93 1.54 -2.86
CA CYS A 17 13.24 2.93 -2.48
C CYS A 17 13.76 3.09 -1.03
N HIS A 18 14.08 2.01 -0.33
CA HIS A 18 14.67 2.10 1.01
C HIS A 18 16.12 2.63 0.98
N ASP A 19 16.75 2.71 -0.20
CA ASP A 19 18.07 3.35 -0.36
C ASP A 19 18.00 4.82 -0.81
N LEU A 20 16.82 5.40 -1.06
CA LEU A 20 16.73 6.77 -1.63
C LEU A 20 15.74 7.76 -0.98
N PHE A 21 14.81 7.36 -0.10
CA PHE A 21 13.94 8.34 0.58
C PHE A 21 13.64 8.00 2.06
N PRO A 22 14.24 8.72 3.03
CA PRO A 22 13.96 8.56 4.45
C PRO A 22 12.76 9.43 4.85
N THR A 23 11.51 9.07 4.49
CA THR A 23 10.33 9.74 5.07
C THR A 23 9.12 8.82 5.32
N SER A 24 9.02 8.45 6.61
CA SER A 24 7.86 8.60 7.50
C SER A 24 6.74 7.56 7.64
N LYS A 25 6.54 6.53 6.80
CA LYS A 25 5.46 5.53 7.08
C LYS A 25 5.96 4.11 7.39
N GLY A 26 6.88 3.57 6.59
CA GLY A 26 7.49 2.26 6.87
C GLY A 26 8.30 2.26 8.17
N CYS A 27 9.12 3.29 8.36
CA CYS A 27 9.96 3.45 9.56
C CYS A 27 9.13 3.67 10.84
N LEU A 28 7.98 4.35 10.74
CA LEU A 28 7.06 4.53 11.88
C LEU A 28 6.42 3.19 12.29
N SER A 29 6.07 2.31 11.35
CA SER A 29 5.47 1.02 11.70
C SER A 29 6.42 0.09 12.47
N LEU A 30 7.72 0.09 12.12
CA LEU A 30 8.75 -0.63 12.86
C LEU A 30 8.98 0.00 14.24
N PHE A 31 9.00 1.34 14.32
CA PHE A 31 9.13 2.06 15.59
C PHE A 31 7.95 1.86 16.55
N LEU A 32 6.74 1.64 16.00
CA LEU A 32 5.52 1.37 16.77
C LEU A 32 5.34 -0.12 17.11
N PHE A 33 6.26 -1.02 16.70
CA PHE A 33 6.18 -2.44 17.02
C PHE A 33 6.07 -2.67 18.54
N GLY A 34 5.09 -3.49 18.95
CA GLY A 34 4.72 -3.68 20.36
C GLY A 34 3.91 -2.54 21.00
N ARG A 35 3.37 -1.57 20.25
CA ARG A 35 2.36 -0.60 20.70
C ARG A 35 0.99 -0.92 20.11
N GLU A 36 -0.08 -0.49 20.77
CA GLU A 36 -1.47 -0.73 20.34
C GLU A 36 -1.78 -0.14 18.95
N SER A 37 -1.03 0.88 18.52
CA SER A 37 -1.16 1.56 17.23
C SER A 37 -0.27 0.98 16.11
N CYS A 38 0.40 -0.17 16.32
CA CYS A 38 1.27 -0.76 15.30
C CYS A 38 0.45 -1.25 14.08
N VAL A 39 0.84 -0.80 12.88
CA VAL A 39 0.24 -1.19 11.61
C VAL A 39 1.16 -2.18 10.89
N TYR A 40 0.59 -3.17 10.21
CA TYR A 40 1.34 -4.17 9.47
C TYR A 40 2.20 -3.51 8.37
N PRO A 41 3.53 -3.78 8.31
CA PRO A 41 4.47 -3.01 7.51
C PRO A 41 4.59 -3.45 6.04
N LEU A 42 4.02 -4.60 5.66
CA LEU A 42 4.10 -5.18 4.31
C LEU A 42 2.75 -5.05 3.58
N PRO A 43 2.69 -5.28 2.25
CA PRO A 43 1.41 -5.31 1.56
C PRO A 43 0.55 -6.43 2.12
N GLU A 44 -0.76 -6.24 2.12
CA GLU A 44 -1.67 -7.28 2.57
C GLU A 44 -1.52 -8.54 1.71
N PRO A 45 -1.49 -9.75 2.30
CA PRO A 45 -1.40 -10.99 1.52
C PRO A 45 -2.47 -11.08 0.44
N GLN A 46 -3.67 -10.55 0.69
CA GLN A 46 -4.76 -10.53 -0.28
C GLN A 46 -4.42 -9.68 -1.53
N ASP A 47 -3.73 -8.55 -1.35
CA ASP A 47 -3.31 -7.70 -2.45
C ASP A 47 -2.27 -8.45 -3.31
N LEU A 48 -1.30 -9.11 -2.68
CA LEU A 48 -0.29 -9.92 -3.37
C LEU A 48 -0.90 -11.10 -4.13
N PHE A 49 -1.90 -11.75 -3.54
CA PHE A 49 -2.67 -12.78 -4.23
C PHE A 49 -3.35 -12.21 -5.49
N GLN A 50 -3.99 -11.05 -5.42
CA GLN A 50 -4.61 -10.43 -6.59
C GLN A 50 -3.58 -10.09 -7.68
N ALA A 51 -2.42 -9.57 -7.30
CA ALA A 51 -1.33 -9.32 -8.26
C ALA A 51 -0.82 -10.61 -8.91
N SER A 52 -0.77 -11.72 -8.18
CA SER A 52 -0.37 -13.03 -8.72
C SER A 52 -1.33 -13.56 -9.78
N GLN A 53 -2.58 -13.09 -9.80
CA GLN A 53 -3.59 -13.47 -10.78
C GLN A 53 -3.65 -12.52 -11.98
N MET A 54 -2.82 -11.47 -12.01
CA MET A 54 -2.79 -10.54 -13.13
C MET A 54 -2.08 -11.16 -14.34
N LYS A 55 -2.57 -10.78 -15.53
CA LYS A 55 -1.93 -11.08 -16.81
C LYS A 55 -1.49 -9.78 -17.47
N PHE A 56 -0.22 -9.69 -17.83
CA PHE A 56 0.32 -8.47 -18.45
C PHE A 56 -0.39 -8.11 -19.75
N ASP A 57 -0.72 -9.11 -20.57
CA ASP A 57 -1.44 -8.89 -21.83
C ASP A 57 -2.80 -8.25 -21.60
N ASP A 58 -3.54 -8.73 -20.59
CA ASP A 58 -4.84 -8.19 -20.22
C ASP A 58 -4.68 -6.74 -19.74
N PHE A 59 -3.70 -6.49 -18.87
CA PHE A 59 -3.41 -5.15 -18.36
C PHE A 59 -3.02 -4.15 -19.46
N GLN A 60 -2.17 -4.55 -20.41
CA GLN A 60 -1.81 -3.72 -21.56
C GLN A 60 -2.99 -3.47 -22.49
N ARG A 61 -3.90 -4.43 -22.66
CA ARG A 61 -5.16 -4.22 -23.39
C ARG A 61 -6.04 -3.20 -22.66
N ASP A 62 -6.16 -3.32 -21.34
CA ASP A 62 -6.96 -2.41 -20.53
C ASP A 62 -6.39 -0.97 -20.57
N LEU A 63 -5.07 -0.79 -20.52
CA LEU A 63 -4.45 0.52 -20.68
C LEU A 63 -4.72 1.13 -22.06
N ARG A 64 -4.60 0.33 -23.13
CA ARG A 64 -4.93 0.81 -24.49
C ARG A 64 -6.40 1.20 -24.61
N LYS A 65 -7.29 0.45 -23.96
CA LYS A 65 -8.71 0.76 -23.93
C LYS A 65 -8.99 2.04 -23.15
N LEU A 66 -8.45 2.16 -21.94
CA LEU A 66 -8.60 3.35 -21.09
C LEU A 66 -8.12 4.62 -21.80
N ARG A 67 -7.00 4.56 -22.53
CA ARG A 67 -6.51 5.68 -23.35
C ARG A 67 -7.50 6.08 -24.44
N LYS A 68 -8.09 5.10 -25.14
CA LYS A 68 -9.11 5.36 -26.17
C LYS A 68 -10.36 5.97 -25.56
N ASP A 69 -10.83 5.44 -24.43
CA ASP A 69 -12.03 5.91 -23.74
C ASP A 69 -11.83 7.35 -23.21
N LEU A 70 -10.65 7.67 -22.66
CA LEU A 70 -10.30 9.04 -22.26
C LEU A 70 -10.27 10.02 -23.44
N ASN A 71 -9.70 9.60 -24.57
CA ASN A 71 -9.67 10.44 -25.78
C ASN A 71 -11.08 10.67 -26.35
N ALA A 72 -11.91 9.64 -26.39
CA ALA A 72 -13.30 9.74 -26.83
C ALA A 72 -14.12 10.65 -25.90
N CYS A 73 -13.96 10.50 -24.59
CA CYS A 73 -14.61 11.36 -23.60
C CYS A 73 -14.16 12.82 -23.72
N SER A 74 -12.87 13.06 -23.94
CA SER A 74 -12.31 14.40 -24.19
C SER A 74 -12.90 15.04 -25.45
N ALA A 75 -13.00 14.28 -26.55
CA ALA A 75 -13.57 14.78 -27.80
C ALA A 75 -15.07 15.08 -27.68
N GLU A 76 -15.82 14.23 -26.97
CA GLU A 76 -17.25 14.46 -26.76
C GLU A 76 -17.52 15.66 -25.86
N THR A 77 -16.70 15.82 -24.80
CA THR A 77 -16.74 17.01 -23.94
C THR A 77 -16.51 18.28 -24.74
N GLU A 78 -15.53 18.27 -25.64
CA GLU A 78 -15.24 19.41 -26.51
C GLU A 78 -16.42 19.74 -27.45
N LYS A 79 -17.11 18.73 -27.99
CA LYS A 79 -18.31 18.94 -28.81
C LYS A 79 -19.44 19.58 -28.00
N VAL A 80 -19.72 19.05 -26.80
CA VAL A 80 -20.76 19.61 -25.93
C VAL A 80 -20.44 21.05 -25.60
N CYS A 81 -19.19 21.36 -25.22
CA CYS A 81 -18.76 22.73 -24.95
C CYS A 81 -18.88 23.65 -26.17
N LYS A 82 -18.63 23.17 -27.40
CA LYS A 82 -18.78 23.96 -28.63
C LYS A 82 -20.23 24.23 -29.03
N LEU A 83 -21.14 23.31 -28.72
CA LEU A 83 -22.56 23.42 -29.04
C LEU A 83 -23.35 24.21 -28.00
N SER A 84 -22.80 24.40 -26.80
CA SER A 84 -23.41 25.19 -25.73
C SER A 84 -23.06 26.69 -25.85
N SER A 85 -23.96 27.54 -25.38
CA SER A 85 -23.68 28.97 -25.18
C SER A 85 -22.84 29.19 -23.91
N GLU A 86 -22.02 30.24 -23.87
CA GLU A 86 -21.12 30.52 -22.74
C GLU A 86 -21.86 30.64 -21.39
N GLU A 87 -23.08 31.16 -21.40
CA GLU A 87 -23.92 31.33 -20.21
C GLU A 87 -24.46 30.01 -19.62
N THR A 88 -24.54 28.95 -20.43
CA THR A 88 -25.08 27.62 -20.04
C THR A 88 -23.99 26.57 -19.86
N LEU A 89 -22.74 26.96 -20.09
CA LEU A 89 -21.59 26.07 -20.24
C LEU A 89 -21.12 25.50 -18.88
N GLN A 90 -21.35 26.25 -17.82
CA GLN A 90 -21.07 25.83 -16.44
C GLN A 90 -22.33 25.26 -15.78
N PRO A 91 -22.19 24.22 -14.93
CA PRO A 91 -20.95 23.68 -14.36
C PRO A 91 -20.32 22.52 -15.17
N PHE A 92 -20.91 22.15 -16.31
CA PHE A 92 -20.51 20.95 -17.06
C PHE A 92 -19.04 20.96 -17.45
N LYS A 93 -18.56 22.03 -18.10
CA LYS A 93 -17.17 22.12 -18.56
C LYS A 93 -16.17 22.00 -17.40
N SER A 94 -16.36 22.77 -16.34
CA SER A 94 -15.44 22.74 -15.19
C SER A 94 -15.36 21.34 -14.57
N LYS A 95 -16.50 20.71 -14.31
CA LYS A 95 -16.53 19.36 -13.73
C LYS A 95 -15.93 18.30 -14.66
N MET A 96 -16.16 18.42 -15.96
CA MET A 96 -15.66 17.46 -16.93
C MET A 96 -14.15 17.64 -17.18
N ASP A 97 -13.67 18.87 -17.21
CA ASP A 97 -12.23 19.18 -17.28
C ASP A 97 -11.49 18.61 -16.06
N GLU A 98 -12.05 18.80 -14.85
CA GLU A 98 -11.48 18.21 -13.63
C GLU A 98 -11.44 16.68 -13.71
N PHE A 99 -12.55 16.05 -14.10
CA PHE A 99 -12.62 14.60 -14.27
C PHE A 99 -11.59 14.08 -15.30
N LEU A 100 -11.49 14.72 -16.46
CA LEU A 100 -10.55 14.34 -17.52
C LEU A 100 -9.09 14.54 -17.09
N ASN A 101 -8.78 15.62 -16.36
CA ASN A 101 -7.43 15.88 -15.84
C ASN A 101 -7.02 14.84 -14.78
N GLN A 102 -7.93 14.47 -13.89
CA GLN A 102 -7.69 13.39 -12.92
C GLN A 102 -7.49 12.04 -13.64
N GLY A 103 -8.30 11.75 -14.66
CA GLY A 103 -8.17 10.52 -15.46
C GLY A 103 -6.84 10.43 -16.22
N LYS A 104 -6.45 11.52 -16.90
CA LYS A 104 -5.17 11.61 -17.64
C LYS A 104 -3.96 11.50 -16.72
N SER A 105 -3.93 12.25 -15.62
CA SER A 105 -2.82 12.18 -14.67
C SER A 105 -2.66 10.78 -14.05
N ALA A 106 -3.76 10.12 -13.68
CA ALA A 106 -3.71 8.75 -13.20
C ALA A 106 -3.20 7.78 -14.27
N PHE A 107 -3.64 7.93 -15.53
CA PHE A 107 -3.16 7.13 -16.65
C PHE A 107 -1.65 7.32 -16.88
N ASP A 108 -1.16 8.56 -16.86
CA ASP A 108 0.25 8.90 -17.06
C ASP A 108 1.13 8.33 -15.94
N ILE A 109 0.67 8.40 -14.68
CA ILE A 109 1.36 7.75 -13.55
C ILE A 109 1.45 6.24 -13.79
N ILE A 110 0.35 5.58 -14.16
CA ILE A 110 0.36 4.13 -14.40
C ILE A 110 1.29 3.77 -15.56
N MET A 111 1.29 4.55 -16.65
CA MET A 111 2.19 4.37 -17.78
C MET A 111 3.67 4.56 -17.39
N PHE A 112 3.98 5.60 -16.62
CA PHE A 112 5.32 5.86 -16.12
C PHE A 112 5.81 4.73 -15.23
N LEU A 113 4.98 4.29 -14.27
CA LEU A 113 5.29 3.16 -13.40
C LEU A 113 5.55 1.89 -14.20
N PHE A 114 4.73 1.61 -15.22
CA PHE A 114 4.92 0.45 -16.09
C PHE A 114 6.20 0.53 -16.94
N SER A 115 6.61 1.74 -17.33
CA SER A 115 7.81 1.98 -18.15
C SER A 115 9.10 1.99 -17.35
N VAL A 116 9.10 2.60 -16.16
CA VAL A 116 10.28 2.75 -15.30
C VAL A 116 10.51 1.52 -14.44
N LEU A 117 9.45 0.80 -14.08
CA LEU A 117 9.52 -0.43 -13.31
C LEU A 117 9.13 -1.56 -14.21
N SER A 118 10.05 -1.92 -15.11
CA SER A 118 9.83 -3.15 -15.85
C SER A 118 9.78 -4.31 -14.84
N PHE A 119 8.68 -5.06 -14.85
CA PHE A 119 8.52 -6.24 -14.00
C PHE A 119 9.70 -7.21 -14.14
N LEU A 120 10.31 -7.25 -15.33
CA LEU A 120 11.49 -8.05 -15.63
C LEU A 120 12.70 -7.60 -14.80
N GLU A 121 12.96 -6.30 -14.69
CA GLU A 121 14.04 -5.78 -13.86
C GLU A 121 13.84 -6.11 -12.36
N LEU A 122 12.61 -6.04 -11.87
CA LEU A 122 12.25 -6.48 -10.52
C LEU A 122 12.50 -7.99 -10.34
N SER A 123 12.10 -8.81 -11.31
CA SER A 123 12.33 -10.26 -11.23
C SER A 123 13.82 -10.60 -11.20
N VAL A 124 14.65 -9.84 -11.92
CA VAL A 124 16.11 -9.97 -11.91
C VAL A 124 16.71 -9.54 -10.58
N SER A 125 16.27 -8.41 -10.00
CA SER A 125 16.79 -7.94 -8.71
C SER A 125 16.51 -8.94 -7.57
N PHE A 126 15.37 -9.61 -7.62
CA PHE A 126 15.02 -10.67 -6.65
C PHE A 126 15.52 -12.06 -7.06
N SER A 127 16.30 -12.17 -8.14
CA SER A 127 16.85 -13.45 -8.65
C SER A 127 15.78 -14.52 -8.88
N VAL A 128 14.54 -14.10 -9.21
CA VAL A 128 13.43 -15.00 -9.47
C VAL A 128 13.59 -15.57 -10.88
N LYS A 129 13.52 -16.90 -10.98
CA LYS A 129 13.62 -17.61 -12.26
C LYS A 129 12.23 -17.98 -12.78
N PRO A 130 12.01 -17.98 -14.10
CA PRO A 130 10.76 -18.47 -14.68
C PRO A 130 10.53 -19.94 -14.32
N LYS A 131 9.27 -20.34 -14.15
CA LYS A 131 8.91 -21.75 -13.93
C LYS A 131 9.04 -22.55 -15.23
N ALA A 132 9.13 -23.87 -15.12
CA ALA A 132 9.22 -24.77 -16.29
C ALA A 132 8.01 -24.56 -17.22
N GLY A 133 8.29 -24.22 -18.49
CA GLY A 133 7.26 -23.88 -19.48
C GLY A 133 6.96 -22.38 -19.61
N GLU A 134 7.52 -21.52 -18.75
CA GLU A 134 7.45 -20.06 -18.89
C GLU A 134 8.69 -19.54 -19.65
N LYS A 135 8.48 -18.62 -20.61
CA LYS A 135 9.57 -17.96 -21.34
C LYS A 135 10.22 -16.84 -20.51
N GLU A 136 9.41 -16.14 -19.73
CA GLU A 136 9.79 -15.02 -18.85
C GLU A 136 9.05 -15.19 -17.51
N VAL A 137 9.56 -14.57 -16.45
CA VAL A 137 8.90 -14.61 -15.14
C VAL A 137 7.50 -14.02 -15.28
N SER A 138 6.48 -14.74 -14.81
CA SER A 138 5.11 -14.26 -14.78
C SER A 138 4.80 -13.51 -13.48
N PRO A 139 3.81 -12.59 -13.45
CA PRO A 139 3.30 -12.01 -12.21
C PRO A 139 2.99 -13.06 -11.16
N ASN A 140 2.43 -14.20 -11.58
CA ASN A 140 2.16 -15.32 -10.68
C ASN A 140 3.44 -15.82 -10.02
N THR A 141 4.47 -16.12 -10.81
CA THR A 141 5.75 -16.64 -10.30
C THR A 141 6.39 -15.71 -9.26
N LEU A 142 6.34 -14.39 -9.44
CA LEU A 142 6.87 -13.44 -8.46
C LEU A 142 5.93 -13.24 -7.26
N PHE A 143 4.66 -12.90 -7.51
CA PHE A 143 3.75 -12.46 -6.46
C PHE A 143 3.19 -13.60 -5.61
N SER A 144 3.14 -14.84 -6.11
CA SER A 144 2.80 -15.99 -5.27
C SER A 144 3.86 -16.26 -4.21
N LEU A 145 5.15 -16.12 -4.55
CA LEU A 145 6.24 -16.21 -3.57
C LEU A 145 6.12 -15.14 -2.48
N TRP A 146 5.87 -13.88 -2.90
CA TRP A 146 5.65 -12.78 -1.96
C TRP A 146 4.38 -12.95 -1.12
N HIS A 147 3.31 -13.50 -1.70
CA HIS A 147 2.07 -13.78 -1.00
C HIS A 147 2.29 -14.80 0.13
N GLU A 148 2.99 -15.91 -0.15
CA GLU A 148 3.34 -16.92 0.85
C GLU A 148 4.19 -16.29 1.96
N PHE A 149 5.28 -15.60 1.59
CA PHE A 149 6.14 -14.90 2.55
C PHE A 149 5.38 -13.89 3.41
N SER A 150 4.54 -13.06 2.81
CA SER A 150 3.76 -12.04 3.52
C SER A 150 2.75 -12.67 4.47
N THR A 151 2.12 -13.78 4.08
CA THR A 151 1.17 -14.52 4.93
C THR A 151 1.87 -15.00 6.20
N ASP A 152 2.97 -15.72 6.06
CA ASP A 152 3.75 -16.24 7.19
C ASP A 152 4.29 -15.10 8.06
N PHE A 153 4.88 -14.07 7.43
CA PHE A 153 5.39 -12.91 8.14
C PHE A 153 4.28 -12.19 8.91
N LYS A 154 3.07 -12.09 8.36
CA LYS A 154 1.94 -11.45 9.03
C LYS A 154 1.48 -12.21 10.27
N GLU A 155 1.44 -13.53 10.20
CA GLU A 155 1.13 -14.36 11.36
C GLU A 155 2.16 -14.18 12.47
N GLN A 156 3.45 -14.23 12.11
CA GLN A 156 4.52 -14.03 13.07
C GLN A 156 4.51 -12.60 13.65
N TRP A 157 4.29 -11.58 12.82
CA TRP A 157 4.19 -10.19 13.26
C TRP A 157 3.05 -9.98 14.25
N LYS A 158 1.87 -10.58 14.02
CA LYS A 158 0.73 -10.52 14.96
C LYS A 158 1.07 -11.20 16.28
N LYS A 159 1.69 -12.39 16.22
CA LYS A 159 2.10 -13.15 17.42
C LYS A 159 3.08 -12.35 18.27
N GLN A 160 4.13 -11.82 17.65
CA GLN A 160 5.15 -11.03 18.34
C GLN A 160 4.60 -9.71 18.89
N ASN A 161 3.74 -9.01 18.14
CA ASN A 161 3.08 -7.80 18.66
C ASN A 161 2.23 -8.08 19.89
N LYS A 162 1.48 -9.20 19.90
CA LYS A 162 0.68 -9.59 21.06
C LYS A 162 1.56 -9.88 22.27
N LEU A 163 2.66 -10.62 22.10
CA LEU A 163 3.60 -10.93 23.18
C LEU A 163 4.22 -9.64 23.76
N MET A 164 4.72 -8.75 22.90
CA MET A 164 5.31 -7.48 23.31
C MET A 164 4.32 -6.58 24.05
N LEU A 165 3.05 -6.55 23.62
CA LEU A 165 1.98 -5.85 24.33
C LEU A 165 1.74 -6.47 25.70
N GLN A 166 1.61 -7.80 25.78
CA GLN A 166 1.39 -8.53 27.03
C GLN A 166 2.52 -8.33 28.04
N GLU A 167 3.78 -8.39 27.60
CA GLU A 167 4.95 -8.10 28.44
C GLU A 167 4.89 -6.67 28.99
N ARG A 168 4.55 -5.68 28.17
CA ARG A 168 4.39 -4.30 28.62
C ARG A 168 3.27 -4.12 29.64
N TYR A 169 2.10 -4.74 29.42
CA TYR A 169 1.01 -4.73 30.41
C TYR A 169 1.46 -5.40 31.72
N CYS A 170 2.18 -6.52 31.64
CA CYS A 170 2.71 -7.21 32.82
C CYS A 170 3.69 -6.32 33.60
N CYS A 171 4.66 -5.69 32.92
CA CYS A 171 5.60 -4.77 33.56
C CYS A 171 4.91 -3.55 34.17
N ILE A 172 3.90 -2.97 33.50
CA ILE A 172 3.11 -1.85 34.05
C ILE A 172 2.34 -2.29 35.28
N CYS A 173 1.71 -3.46 35.27
CA CYS A 173 1.00 -4.00 36.43
C CYS A 173 1.96 -4.29 37.59
N GLN A 174 3.15 -4.81 37.32
CA GLN A 174 4.17 -5.08 38.33
C GLN A 174 4.73 -3.77 38.93
N GLN A 175 4.97 -2.75 38.10
CA GLN A 175 5.33 -1.42 38.59
C GLN A 175 4.21 -0.81 39.42
N LYS A 176 2.95 -0.85 38.97
CA LYS A 176 1.80 -0.36 39.77
C LYS A 176 1.67 -1.09 41.10
N ALA A 177 1.81 -2.41 41.12
CA ALA A 177 1.81 -3.19 42.35
C ALA A 177 2.98 -2.79 43.27
N ASN A 178 4.17 -2.57 42.71
CA ASN A 178 5.34 -2.11 43.46
C ASN A 178 5.14 -0.70 44.03
N TRP A 179 4.61 0.24 43.25
CA TRP A 179 4.22 1.58 43.72
C TRP A 179 3.13 1.52 44.81
N SER A 180 2.14 0.64 44.68
CA SER A 180 1.12 0.44 45.72
C SER A 180 1.69 -0.16 47.01
N ILE A 181 2.70 -1.02 46.93
CA ILE A 181 3.42 -1.55 48.10
C ILE A 181 4.23 -0.43 48.76
N ILE A 182 5.03 0.32 47.98
CA ILE A 182 5.84 1.45 48.47
C ILE A 182 4.95 2.50 49.16
N CYS A 183 3.82 2.89 48.54
CA CYS A 183 2.91 3.83 49.16
C CYS A 183 2.29 3.29 50.47
N ASN A 184 1.96 1.99 50.55
CA ASN A 184 1.41 1.42 51.79
C ASN A 184 2.43 1.38 52.92
N GLU A 185 3.71 1.12 52.62
CA GLU A 185 4.80 1.13 53.61
C GLU A 185 5.09 2.56 54.10
N ASP A 186 5.07 3.56 53.22
CA ASP A 186 5.24 4.97 53.58
C ASP A 186 4.10 5.48 54.50
N TRP A 187 2.85 5.06 54.27
CA TRP A 187 1.73 5.39 55.17
C TRP A 187 1.82 4.70 56.53
N THR A 188 2.44 3.51 56.63
CA THR A 188 2.70 2.88 57.94
C THR A 188 3.77 3.62 58.73
N LEU A 189 4.80 4.18 58.08
CA LEU A 189 5.85 4.98 58.74
C LEU A 189 5.33 6.34 59.24
N ILE A 190 4.42 6.99 58.50
CA ILE A 190 3.77 8.26 58.94
C ILE A 190 2.83 8.04 60.13
N ARG A 191 2.33 6.82 60.36
CA ARG A 191 1.43 6.53 61.49
C ARG A 191 2.16 6.37 62.83
N TYR A 192 3.49 6.29 62.81
CA TYR A 192 4.36 6.14 64.01
C TYR A 192 5.24 7.37 64.28
N LEU A 193 4.99 8.49 63.58
CA LEU A 193 5.49 9.84 63.91
C LEU A 193 4.32 10.71 64.37
#